data_AF-A0A7C4KYH8-F1
#
_entry.id   AF-A0A7C4KYH8-F1
#
_cell.length_a   1.000
_cell.length_b   1.000
_cell.length_c   1.000
_cell.angle_alpha   90.00
_cell.angle_beta   90.00
_cell.angle_gamma   90.00
#
_symmetry.space_group_name_H-M   'P 1'
#
loop_
_entity.id
_entity.type
_entity.pdbx_description
1 polymer ?
#
loop_
_entity_poly.entity_id
_entity_poly.type
_entity_poly.pdbx_seq_one_letter_code
_entity_poly.pdbx_strand_id
1 'polypeptide(L)'
;MPGPFQMPPLPQLPFYINPVLLWGIILIAAVLLAWTFFRFIFAEPGERVGALVPFMLVVIGLFLLYVIADNAPAITAFFRRLTAPLFRW
;
A
#
# COMPACT_ATOMS: atom_id res chain seq x y z
N MET A 1 -21.31 12.45 26.06
CA MET A 1 -20.98 13.04 24.75
C MET A 1 -19.76 12.30 24.23
N PRO A 2 -19.76 11.75 23.00
CA PRO A 2 -18.53 11.20 22.43
C PRO A 2 -17.52 12.34 22.36
N GLY A 3 -16.33 12.14 22.91
CA GLY A 3 -15.27 13.15 22.87
C GLY A 3 -14.85 13.47 21.43
N PRO A 4 -14.14 14.60 21.21
CA PRO A 4 -13.58 14.91 19.90
C PRO A 4 -12.80 13.70 19.37
N PHE A 5 -13.08 13.31 18.14
CA PHE A 5 -12.41 12.19 17.47
C PHE A 5 -10.89 12.45 17.47
N GLN A 6 -10.15 11.59 18.17
CA GLN A 6 -8.70 11.60 18.15
C GLN A 6 -8.23 10.65 17.06
N MET A 7 -7.58 11.18 16.02
CA MET A 7 -6.91 10.32 15.05
C MET A 7 -5.82 9.51 15.75
N PRO A 8 -5.71 8.20 15.47
CA PRO A 8 -4.59 7.40 15.96
C PRO A 8 -3.26 8.04 15.52
N PRO A 9 -2.21 7.97 16.34
CA PRO A 9 -0.89 8.44 15.95
C PRO A 9 -0.46 7.74 14.66
N LEU A 10 0.00 8.52 13.69
CA LEU A 10 0.48 7.99 12.42
C LEU A 10 1.80 7.25 12.65
N PRO A 11 2.03 6.12 11.99
CA PRO A 11 3.37 5.56 11.90
C PRO A 11 4.30 6.63 11.31
N GLN A 12 5.50 6.77 11.89
CA GLN A 12 6.51 7.68 11.35
C GLN A 12 6.97 7.15 9.99
N LEU A 13 6.45 7.76 8.92
CA LEU A 13 6.88 7.48 7.57
C LEU A 13 8.14 8.30 7.25
N PRO A 14 9.06 7.78 6.41
CA PRO A 14 10.28 8.49 6.01
C PRO A 14 10.02 9.74 5.17
N PHE A 15 8.75 10.05 4.88
CA PHE A 15 8.27 11.22 4.14
C PHE A 15 6.98 11.73 4.77
N TYR A 16 6.75 13.04 4.68
CA TYR A 16 5.49 13.64 5.08
C TYR A 16 4.39 13.27 4.08
N ILE A 17 3.31 12.64 4.56
CA ILE A 17 2.08 12.41 3.80
C ILE A 17 0.92 13.00 4.57
N ASN A 18 -0.08 13.57 3.88
CA ASN A 18 -1.26 14.07 4.56
C ASN A 18 -1.97 12.88 5.27
N PRO A 19 -2.27 12.99 6.58
CA PRO A 19 -2.91 11.92 7.35
C PRO A 19 -4.17 11.35 6.70
N VAL A 20 -5.02 12.24 6.15
CA VAL A 20 -6.28 11.86 5.50
C VAL A 20 -6.03 11.07 4.22
N LEU A 21 -5.00 11.44 3.45
CA LEU A 21 -4.61 10.71 2.24
C LEU A 21 -4.10 9.32 2.57
N LEU A 22 -3.27 9.18 3.62
CA LEU A 22 -2.77 7.87 4.06
C LEU A 22 -3.93 6.94 4.44
N TRP A 23 -4.86 7.44 5.27
CA TRP A 23 -6.05 6.68 5.64
C TRP A 23 -6.95 6.34 4.45
N GLY A 24 -7.05 7.24 3.46
CA GLY A 24 -7.77 6.97 2.21
C GLY A 24 -7.12 5.83 1.40
N ILE A 25 -5.80 5.82 1.27
CA ILE A 25 -5.05 4.74 0.59
C ILE A 25 -5.24 3.42 1.34
N ILE A 26 -5.12 3.43 2.66
CA ILE A 26 -5.33 2.24 3.51
C ILE A 26 -6.75 1.70 3.34
N LEU A 27 -7.76 2.57 3.32
CA LEU A 27 -9.15 2.17 3.14
C LEU A 27 -9.38 1.52 1.77
N ILE A 28 -8.87 2.12 0.70
CA ILE A 28 -8.99 1.56 -0.66
C ILE A 28 -8.29 0.21 -0.74
N ALA A 29 -7.08 0.09 -0.20
CA ALA A 29 -6.34 -1.16 -0.12
C ALA A 29 -7.13 -2.25 0.63
N ALA A 30 -7.71 -1.91 1.78
CA ALA A 30 -8.52 -2.82 2.57
C ALA A 30 -9.78 -3.28 1.81
N VAL A 31 -10.47 -2.37 1.11
CA VAL A 31 -11.65 -2.70 0.30
C VAL A 31 -11.29 -3.62 -0.86
N LEU A 32 -10.18 -3.36 -1.56
CA LEU A 32 -9.71 -4.22 -2.66
C LEU A 32 -9.32 -5.62 -2.16
N LEU A 33 -8.63 -5.69 -1.03
CA LEU A 33 -8.28 -6.95 -0.39
C LEU A 33 -9.53 -7.74 0.00
N ALA A 34 -10.48 -7.09 0.68
CA ALA A 34 -11.73 -7.71 1.10
C ALA A 34 -12.54 -8.19 -0.10
N TRP A 35 -12.71 -7.36 -1.14
CA TRP A 35 -13.40 -7.74 -2.37
C TRP A 35 -12.77 -8.99 -2.98
N THR A 36 -11.48 -8.93 -3.30
CA THR A 36 -10.80 -10.03 -4.00
C THR A 36 -10.79 -11.30 -3.17
N PHE A 37 -10.67 -11.18 -1.85
CA PHE A 37 -10.79 -12.29 -0.91
C PHE A 37 -12.18 -12.93 -0.93
N PHE A 38 -13.25 -12.14 -0.84
CA PHE A 38 -14.62 -12.67 -0.91
C PHE A 38 -14.91 -13.31 -2.26
N ARG A 39 -14.45 -12.70 -3.36
CA ARG A 39 -14.57 -13.29 -4.70
C ARG A 39 -13.88 -14.64 -4.77
N PHE A 40 -12.72 -14.81 -4.14
CA PHE A 40 -12.02 -16.08 -4.08
C PHE A 40 -12.73 -17.12 -3.20
N ILE A 41 -13.14 -16.76 -1.98
CA ILE A 41 -13.82 -17.66 -1.04
C ILE A 41 -15.14 -18.21 -1.60
N PHE A 42 -15.93 -17.35 -2.26
CA PHE A 42 -17.23 -17.71 -2.79
C PHE A 42 -17.22 -18.17 -4.26
N ALA A 43 -16.04 -18.27 -4.89
CA ALA A 43 -15.93 -18.76 -6.25
C ALA A 43 -16.25 -20.27 -6.35
N GLU A 44 -16.91 -20.64 -7.45
CA GLU A 44 -17.13 -22.02 -7.83
C GLU A 44 -15.78 -22.74 -8.06
N PRO A 45 -15.71 -24.07 -7.85
CA PRO A 45 -14.44 -24.81 -7.93
C PRO A 45 -13.66 -24.61 -9.24
N GLY A 46 -14.36 -24.47 -10.37
CA GLY A 46 -13.73 -24.22 -11.68
C GLY A 46 -13.17 -22.81 -11.85
N GLU A 47 -13.68 -21.83 -11.10
CA GLU A 47 -13.27 -20.42 -11.19
C GLU A 47 -12.33 -19.99 -10.07
N ARG A 48 -12.16 -20.80 -9.02
CA ARG A 48 -11.31 -20.49 -7.86
C ARG A 48 -9.89 -20.11 -8.23
N VAL A 49 -9.28 -20.78 -9.22
CA VAL A 49 -7.94 -20.44 -9.70
C VAL A 49 -7.93 -19.04 -10.34
N GLY A 50 -8.94 -18.73 -11.15
CA GLY A 50 -9.10 -17.40 -11.76
C GLY A 50 -9.37 -16.29 -10.74
N ALA A 51 -10.05 -16.61 -9.63
CA ALA A 51 -10.27 -15.68 -8.52
C ALA A 51 -9.08 -15.57 -7.55
N LEU A 52 -8.25 -16.60 -7.43
CA LEU A 52 -7.05 -16.62 -6.60
C LEU A 52 -5.97 -15.67 -7.14
N VAL A 53 -5.76 -15.65 -8.46
CA VAL A 53 -4.74 -14.80 -9.10
C VAL A 53 -4.89 -13.31 -8.73
N PRO A 54 -6.05 -12.65 -8.90
CA PRO A 54 -6.20 -11.25 -8.55
C PRO A 54 -6.05 -11.01 -7.04
N PHE A 55 -6.51 -11.93 -6.17
CA PHE A 55 -6.28 -11.83 -4.73
C PHE A 55 -4.77 -11.85 -4.41
N MET A 56 -4.03 -12.80 -4.99
CA MET A 56 -2.58 -12.90 -4.80
C MET A 56 -1.85 -11.67 -5.34
N LEU A 57 -2.26 -11.11 -6.48
CA LEU A 57 -1.69 -9.88 -7.02
C LEU A 57 -1.90 -8.69 -6.08
N VAL A 58 -3.08 -8.55 -5.47
CA VAL A 58 -3.33 -7.50 -4.46
C VAL A 58 -2.43 -7.70 -3.25
N VAL A 59 -2.33 -8.93 -2.72
CA VAL A 59 -1.47 -9.23 -1.56
C VAL A 59 0.00 -8.91 -1.86
N ILE A 60 0.52 -9.38 -3.00
CA ILE A 60 1.90 -9.13 -3.43
C ILE A 60 2.12 -7.63 -3.65
N GLY A 61 1.17 -6.94 -4.28
CA GLY A 61 1.23 -5.50 -4.50
C GLY A 61 1.35 -4.71 -3.19
N LEU A 62 0.54 -5.06 -2.18
CA LEU A 62 0.60 -4.44 -0.86
C LEU A 62 1.90 -4.75 -0.13
N PHE A 63 2.40 -5.99 -0.24
CA PHE A 63 3.69 -6.37 0.32
C PHE A 63 4.84 -5.59 -0.31
N LEU A 64 4.87 -5.47 -1.63
CA LEU A 64 5.87 -4.67 -2.35
C LEU A 64 5.77 -3.19 -1.97
N LEU A 65 4.56 -2.64 -1.87
CA LEU A 65 4.35 -1.26 -1.44
C LEU A 65 4.93 -1.02 -0.04
N TYR A 66 4.71 -1.96 0.88
CA TYR A 66 5.28 -1.92 2.23
C TYR A 66 6.81 -1.94 2.20
N VAL A 67 7.41 -2.88 1.46
CA VAL A 67 8.87 -2.98 1.32
C VAL A 67 9.47 -1.71 0.71
N ILE A 68 8.83 -1.15 -0.32
CA ILE A 68 9.27 0.11 -0.94
C ILE A 68 9.16 1.28 0.05
N ALA A 69 8.07 1.37 0.81
CA ALA A 69 7.89 2.42 1.80
C ALA A 69 8.94 2.35 2.91
N ASP A 70 9.26 1.15 3.39
CA ASP A 70 10.29 0.90 4.40
C ASP A 70 11.70 1.24 3.89
N ASN A 71 11.99 0.90 2.64
CA ASN A 71 13.29 1.15 1.99
C ASN A 71 13.36 2.49 1.24
N ALA A 72 12.34 3.35 1.37
CA ALA A 72 12.26 4.62 0.66
C ALA A 72 13.51 5.52 0.81
N PRO A 73 14.17 5.63 1.98
CA PRO A 73 15.40 6.41 2.12
C PRO A 73 16.56 5.87 1.27
N ALA A 74 16.71 4.55 1.21
CA ALA A 74 17.76 3.90 0.42
C ALA A 74 17.50 4.04 -1.08
N ILE A 75 16.24 3.86 -1.49
CA ILE A 75 15.81 4.00 -2.89
C ILE A 75 16.01 5.44 -3.37
N THR A 76 15.55 6.43 -2.61
CA THR A 76 15.72 7.85 -2.95
C THR A 76 17.18 8.28 -2.98
N ALA A 77 18.01 7.78 -2.06
CA ALA A 77 19.46 8.00 -2.08
C ALA A 77 20.13 7.40 -3.32
N PHE A 78 19.71 6.19 -3.73
CA PHE A 78 20.20 5.53 -4.94
C PHE A 78 19.82 6.31 -6.21
N PHE A 79 18.56 6.73 -6.33
CA PHE A 79 18.10 7.56 -7.44
C PHE A 79 18.82 8.91 -7.49
N ARG A 80 19.05 9.55 -6.33
CA ARG A 80 19.80 10.81 -6.26
C ARG A 80 21.24 10.63 -6.73
N ARG A 81 21.91 9.52 -6.39
CA ARG A 81 23.26 9.20 -6.92
C ARG A 81 23.28 8.95 -8.43
N LEU A 82 22.28 8.25 -8.96
CA LEU A 82 22.16 7.99 -10.40
C LEU A 82 21.84 9.23 -11.23
N THR A 83 21.05 10.16 -10.66
CA THR A 83 20.61 11.38 -11.35
C THR A 83 21.53 12.58 -11.10
N ALA A 84 22.41 12.54 -10.09
CA ALA A 84 23.42 13.56 -9.81
C ALA A 84 24.31 13.96 -11.02
N PRO A 85 24.74 13.05 -11.92
CA PRO A 85 25.52 13.46 -13.10
C PRO A 85 24.68 14.13 -14.20
N LEU A 86 23.35 13.96 -14.20
CA LEU A 86 22.43 14.50 -15.22
C LEU A 86 21.70 15.77 -14.77
N PHE A 87 21.41 15.88 -13.47
CA PHE A 87 20.73 17.03 -12.88
C PHE A 87 21.63 17.63 -11.80
N ARG A 88 22.15 18.85 -12.05
CA ARG A 88 22.78 19.68 -11.02
C ARG A 88 21.67 20.19 -10.09
N TRP A 89 21.45 19.48 -8.99
CA TRP A 89 20.65 19.96 -7.87
C TRP A 89 21.47 20.92 -7.00
#